data_AF-A0A7J9YYX5-F1
#
_entry.id   AF-A0A7J9YYX5-F1
#
_cell.length_a   1.000
_cell.length_b   1.000
_cell.length_c   1.000
_cell.angle_alpha   90.00
_cell.angle_beta   90.00
_cell.angle_gamma   90.00
#
_symmetry.space_group_name_H-M   'P 1'
#
loop_
_entity.id
_entity.type
_entity.pdbx_description
1 polymer ?
#
loop_
_entity_poly.entity_id
_entity_poly.type
_entity_poly.pdbx_seq_one_letter_code
_entity_poly.pdbx_strand_id
1 'polypeptide(L)' 'MVRPLGVNTWVWTSPLTDRRLAELAPKVRDWGFDVIELPVENPGDWDPGRAARLLADLGLSATVVLVMGPGREL' A
#
# COMPACT_ATOMS: atom_id res chain seq x y z
N MET A 1 22.86 12.31 1.42
CA MET A 1 21.39 12.32 1.66
C MET A 1 20.83 11.06 1.02
N VAL A 2 20.20 10.19 1.80
CA VAL A 2 19.54 8.98 1.27
C VAL A 2 18.13 9.39 0.80
N ARG A 3 17.73 8.93 -0.39
CA ARG A 3 16.38 9.15 -0.93
C ARG A 3 15.57 7.86 -0.72
N PRO A 4 14.38 7.92 -0.12
CA PRO A 4 13.57 6.72 0.11
C PRO A 4 13.12 6.12 -1.23
N LEU A 5 13.18 4.79 -1.34
CA LEU A 5 12.71 4.04 -2.49
C LEU A 5 11.30 3.50 -2.22
N GLY A 6 10.35 3.90 -3.06
CA GLY A 6 8.95 3.52 -2.95
C GLY A 6 8.52 2.50 -4.01
N VAL A 7 7.50 1.70 -3.70
CA VAL A 7 6.84 0.80 -4.66
C VAL A 7 5.33 0.77 -4.51
N ASN A 8 4.62 0.78 -5.63
CA ASN A 8 3.18 0.67 -5.69
C ASN A 8 2.73 -0.80 -5.78
N THR A 9 1.73 -1.19 -4.98
CA THR A 9 1.29 -2.59 -4.93
C THR A 9 0.61 -3.08 -6.21
N TRP A 10 0.15 -2.20 -7.11
CA TRP A 10 -0.37 -2.57 -8.43
C TRP A 10 0.64 -3.25 -9.34
N VAL A 11 1.94 -3.21 -9.00
CA VAL A 11 2.94 -4.09 -9.64
C VAL A 11 2.57 -5.57 -9.48
N TRP A 12 1.87 -5.95 -8.40
CA TRP A 12 1.55 -7.35 -8.08
C TRP A 12 0.06 -7.65 -7.89
N THR A 13 -0.77 -6.70 -7.47
CA THR A 13 -2.18 -6.96 -7.16
C THR A 13 -3.08 -5.75 -7.38
N SER A 14 -4.29 -6.00 -7.88
CA SER A 14 -5.41 -5.06 -8.01
C SER A 14 -6.72 -5.86 -7.86
N PRO A 15 -7.63 -5.52 -6.94
CA PRO A 15 -7.48 -4.51 -5.89
C PRO A 15 -6.47 -4.92 -4.81
N LEU A 16 -5.97 -3.94 -4.06
CA LEU A 16 -5.27 -4.19 -2.80
C LEU A 16 -6.32 -4.53 -1.73
N THR A 17 -6.10 -5.60 -0.95
CA THR A 17 -6.96 -5.97 0.18
C THR A 17 -6.13 -6.20 1.45
N ASP A 18 -6.75 -6.23 2.63
CA ASP A 18 -6.05 -6.52 3.90
C ASP A 18 -5.17 -7.78 3.81
N ARG A 19 -5.73 -8.86 3.23
CA ARG A 19 -5.01 -10.13 3.07
C ARG A 19 -3.81 -9.97 2.14
N ARG A 20 -3.99 -9.29 1.00
CA ARG A 20 -2.90 -9.08 0.04
C ARG A 20 -1.82 -8.16 0.60
N LEU A 21 -2.20 -7.14 1.36
CA LEU A 21 -1.26 -6.26 2.03
C LEU A 21 -0.42 -7.02 3.07
N ALA A 22 -1.04 -7.88 3.88
CA ALA A 22 -0.34 -8.75 4.83
C ALA A 22 0.64 -9.73 4.16
N GLU A 23 0.33 -10.21 2.95
CA GLU A 23 1.22 -11.08 2.16
C GLU A 23 2.38 -10.33 1.49
N LEU A 24 2.15 -9.08 1.08
CA LEU A 24 3.11 -8.29 0.28
C LEU A 24 4.03 -7.41 1.12
N ALA A 25 3.54 -6.77 2.18
CA ALA A 25 4.31 -5.80 2.95
C ALA A 25 5.64 -6.39 3.51
N PRO A 26 5.69 -7.62 4.05
CA PRO A 26 6.96 -8.21 4.48
C PRO A 26 7.94 -8.38 3.31
N LYS A 27 7.46 -8.79 2.13
CA LYS A 27 8.30 -8.96 0.94
C LYS A 27 8.83 -7.62 0.43
N VAL A 28 7.99 -6.58 0.43
CA VAL A 28 8.38 -5.22 0.06
C VAL A 28 9.51 -4.72 0.95
N ARG A 29 9.42 -4.96 2.27
CA ARG A 29 10.50 -4.69 3.22
C ARG A 29 11.75 -5.52 2.92
N ASP A 30 11.61 -6.82 2.71
CA ASP A 30 12.74 -7.73 2.44
C ASP A 30 13.46 -7.42 1.10
N TRP A 31 12.73 -6.88 0.12
CA TRP A 31 13.29 -6.41 -1.15
C TRP A 31 14.02 -5.06 -1.04
N GLY A 32 13.97 -4.40 0.11
CA GLY A 32 14.73 -3.19 0.39
C GLY A 32 14.01 -1.89 0.04
N PHE A 33 12.68 -1.89 -0.07
CA PHE A 33 11.92 -0.65 -0.20
C PHE A 33 11.70 0.02 1.17
N ASP A 34 11.62 1.34 1.16
CA ASP A 34 11.38 2.18 2.33
C ASP A 34 9.91 2.60 2.44
N VAL A 35 9.22 2.67 1.29
CA VAL A 35 7.84 3.17 1.17
C VAL A 35 7.00 2.19 0.36
N ILE A 36 5.81 1.87 0.85
CA ILE A 36 4.79 1.13 0.09
C ILE A 36 3.63 2.07 -0.24
N GLU A 37 3.27 2.15 -1.51
CA GLU A 37 2.12 2.94 -1.95
C GLU A 37 0.87 2.05 -1.98
N LEU A 38 -0.16 2.48 -1.26
CA LEU A 38 -1.41 1.76 -1.02
C LEU A 38 -2.53 2.33 -1.93
N PRO A 39 -2.95 1.60 -2.97
CA PRO A 39 -4.02 2.06 -3.83
C PRO A 39 -5.39 1.89 -3.15
N VAL A 40 -6.26 2.88 -3.35
CA VAL A 40 -7.68 2.82 -3.02
C VAL A 40 -8.46 2.74 -4.33
N GLU A 41 -8.98 1.55 -4.62
CA GLU A 41 -9.92 1.34 -5.73
C GLU A 41 -11.36 1.51 -5.25
N ASN A 42 -11.73 0.90 -4.12
CA ASN A 42 -13.01 1.11 -3.46
C ASN A 42 -12.82 1.37 -1.96
N PRO A 43 -13.65 2.24 -1.34
CA PRO A 43 -13.68 2.35 0.12
C PRO A 43 -13.99 0.99 0.77
N GLY A 44 -13.12 0.57 1.69
CA GLY A 44 -13.29 -0.68 2.44
C GLY A 44 -12.56 -1.89 1.86
N ASP A 45 -11.81 -1.76 0.76
CA ASP A 45 -10.97 -2.87 0.25
C ASP A 45 -9.90 -3.30 1.27
N TRP A 46 -9.40 -2.36 2.07
CA TRP A 46 -8.50 -2.59 3.21
C TRP A 46 -8.81 -1.64 4.38
N ASP A 47 -8.53 -2.07 5.61
CA ASP A 47 -8.72 -1.26 6.81
C ASP A 47 -7.49 -0.39 7.10
N PRO A 48 -7.63 0.95 7.17
CA PRO A 48 -6.49 1.84 7.42
C PRO A 48 -5.80 1.60 8.76
N GLY A 49 -6.54 1.19 9.79
CA GLY A 49 -5.97 0.90 11.10
C GLY A 49 -5.09 -0.36 11.09
N ARG A 50 -5.54 -1.42 10.42
CA ARG A 50 -4.77 -2.67 10.22
C ARG A 50 -3.56 -2.42 9.34
N ALA A 51 -3.72 -1.69 8.24
CA ALA A 51 -2.62 -1.31 7.37
C ALA A 51 -1.54 -0.52 8.13
N ALA A 52 -1.93 0.53 8.87
CA ALA A 52 -0.98 1.34 9.62
C ALA A 52 -0.19 0.53 10.67
N ARG A 53 -0.86 -0.36 11.43
CA ARG A 53 -0.20 -1.24 12.40
C ARG A 53 0.80 -2.18 11.74
N LEU A 54 0.38 -2.87 10.68
CA LEU A 54 1.24 -3.79 9.93
C LEU A 54 2.49 -3.10 9.39
N LEU A 55 2.33 -1.92 8.77
CA LEU A 55 3.46 -1.18 8.20
C LEU A 55 4.40 -0.64 9.29
N ALA A 56 3.87 -0.22 10.43
CA ALA A 56 4.68 0.21 11.57
C ALA A 56 5.54 -0.94 12.12
N ASP A 57 4.97 -2.14 12.28
CA ASP A 57 5.70 -3.33 12.74
C ASP A 57 6.82 -3.73 11.77
N LEU A 58 6.66 -3.42 10.48
CA LEU A 58 7.65 -3.68 9.43
C LEU A 58 8.59 -2.49 9.17
N GLY A 59 8.42 -1.37 9.88
CA GLY A 59 9.18 -0.14 9.66
C GLY A 59 9.07 0.43 8.24
N LEU A 60 7.93 0.21 7.57
CA LEU A 60 7.63 0.75 6.24
C LEU A 60 6.84 2.06 6.36
N SER A 61 7.22 3.06 5.58
CA SER A 61 6.38 4.25 5.37
C SER A 61 5.31 3.97 4.33
N ALA A 62 4.25 4.77 4.31
CA ALA A 62 3.15 4.60 3.36
C ALA A 62 2.88 5.88 2.56
N THR A 63 2.55 5.72 1.28
CA THR A 63 1.79 6.72 0.51
C THR A 63 0.46 6.12 0.10
N VAL A 64 -0.51 6.95 -0.25
CA VAL A 64 -1.83 6.52 -0.73
C VAL A 64 -2.05 7.10 -2.11
N VAL A 65 -2.53 6.28 -3.03
CA VAL A 65 -2.97 6.69 -4.36
C VAL A 65 -4.41 6.22 -4.55
N LEU A 66 -5.17 6.90 -5.39
CA LEU A 66 -6.54 6.53 -5.70
C LEU A 66 -6.72 6.44 -7.21
N VAL A 67 -7.66 5.59 -7.63
CA VAL A 67 -8.18 5.58 -8.99
C VAL A 67 -9.60 6.14 -8.99
N MET A 68 -9.87 7.12 -9.85
CA MET A 68 -11.20 7.66 -10.08
C MET A 68 -11.77 7.04 -11.35
N GLY A 69 -12.67 6.08 -11.18
CA GLY A 69 -13.52 5.61 -12.29
C GLY A 69 -14.75 6.52 -12.46
N PRO A 70 -15.55 6.32 -13.52
CA PRO A 70 -16.76 7.11 -13.76
C PRO A 70 -17.67 7.19 -12.54
N GLY A 71 -18.20 8.37 -12.25
CA GLY A 71 -19.03 8.67 -11.08
C GLY A 71 -18.25 8.91 -9.78
N ARG A 72 -16.91 9.00 -9.84
CA ARG A 72 -16.02 9.26 -8.69
C ARG A 72 -15.06 10.44 -8.91
N GLU A 73 -15.22 11.13 -10.02
CA GLU A 73 -14.67 12.46 -10.27
C GLU A 73 -15.22 13.47 -9.26
N LEU A 74 -14.31 14.18 -8.57
CA LEU A 74 -14.61 15.20 -7.57
C LEU A 74 -15.26 16.46 -8.19
#